data_AF-A0A8C0EA50-F1
#
_entry.id   AF-A0A8C0EA50-F1
#
_cell.length_a   1.000
_cell.length_b   1.000
_cell.length_c   1.000
_cell.angle_alpha   90.00
_cell.angle_beta   90.00
_cell.angle_gamma   90.00
#
_symmetry.space_group_name_H-M   'P 1'
#
loop_
_entity.id
_entity.type
_entity.pdbx_description
1 polymer ?
#
loop_
_entity_poly.entity_id
_entity_poly.type
_entity_poly.pdbx_seq_one_letter_code
_entity_poly.pdbx_strand_id
1 'polypeptide(L)'
;MEEKEQQYRRDRESHLSELNTKLQEREKEIHVLEEKLKSVGSSPQSETSVAPRSAENEAACTEQEEADSQGCVQKACEEKIRVLQRNLIEKEKLLQRLEQEKEDTISSHSEMQCKYQELLIKTEQAEAKQHEDQVMIKHLQEELEEKNKYSLLVSHHVGEEGGKNNIGAKQNLENVVDGVQKALQEKDLTCQILEQKIKELDSCLLREREGHRVEIEALTSKLERLQALQQQMDGKSKPMEVLEESAEEKSKSPVVQPSLLRNMEAEHNDLEFQLAGAEQEQQKLSQEVVKLQKDLRMLRKEHQQELDIIKKEYEQEMEEKIKQEQEDLELKHNSTLKHLMREFHTQLAQKEQELEMTIKETIDKAQEVEAELLESHQEETNQLYKKIVEKEDDLKRTAKRYEEILDAREEEMTAKVIDLQTQLEELQKKYQQRLESDFLFFQTQLAQKTTLISDSKLKEQEFREQIHNLEDRLKEYEKNVYATTVGTPYKGGNLYHTDVSLFGEPTEFEYLRKVLFEYMMGRETKTMAKVITTVLKFPDDQTQKILEREDARLMVSFKNSTAVFSLSYLKQTKIYSLVMG
;
A
#
# COMPACT_ATOMS: atom_id res chain seq x y z
N MET A 1 -25.78 3.04 -10.12
CA MET A 1 -24.93 2.13 -10.94
C MET A 1 -25.78 1.18 -11.75
N GLU A 2 -26.80 0.56 -11.16
CA GLU A 2 -27.69 -0.42 -11.80
C GLU A 2 -28.38 0.09 -13.09
N GLU A 3 -28.84 1.35 -13.12
CA GLU A 3 -29.45 1.94 -14.32
C GLU A 3 -28.45 2.14 -15.48
N LYS A 4 -27.19 2.48 -15.18
CA LYS A 4 -26.13 2.62 -16.19
C LYS A 4 -25.74 1.27 -16.77
N GLU A 5 -25.71 0.23 -15.94
CA GLU A 5 -25.44 -1.14 -16.36
C GLU A 5 -26.57 -1.69 -17.23
N GLN A 6 -27.83 -1.42 -16.87
CA GLN A 6 -29.00 -1.79 -17.69
C GLN A 6 -29.04 -1.03 -19.03
N GLN A 7 -28.59 0.23 -19.06
CA GLN A 7 -28.47 0.98 -20.31
C GLN A 7 -27.40 0.35 -21.22
N TYR A 8 -26.22 0.02 -20.68
CA TYR A 8 -25.14 -0.60 -21.44
C TYR A 8 -25.50 -2.00 -21.98
N ARG A 9 -26.32 -2.77 -21.24
CA ARG A 9 -26.86 -4.05 -21.75
C ARG A 9 -27.82 -3.83 -22.92
N ARG A 10 -28.74 -2.87 -22.81
CA ARG A 10 -29.68 -2.54 -23.90
C ARG A 10 -28.98 -2.03 -25.14
N ASP A 11 -27.98 -1.17 -25.00
CA ASP A 11 -27.23 -0.63 -26.14
C ASP A 11 -26.44 -1.74 -26.85
N ARG A 12 -25.87 -2.68 -26.07
CA ARG A 12 -25.18 -3.85 -26.62
C ARG A 12 -26.14 -4.80 -27.33
N GLU A 13 -27.30 -5.09 -26.75
CA GLU A 13 -28.33 -5.93 -27.36
C GLU A 13 -28.88 -5.30 -28.65
N SER A 14 -29.08 -3.98 -28.66
CA SER A 14 -29.50 -3.24 -29.86
C SER A 14 -28.46 -3.36 -30.97
N HIS A 15 -27.18 -3.17 -30.66
CA HIS A 15 -26.10 -3.28 -31.64
C HIS A 15 -25.96 -4.72 -32.17
N LEU A 16 -26.17 -5.72 -31.32
CA LEU A 16 -26.12 -7.13 -31.69
C LEU A 16 -27.31 -7.51 -32.59
N SER A 17 -28.49 -6.97 -32.31
CA SER A 17 -29.67 -7.11 -33.17
C SER A 17 -29.44 -6.49 -34.55
N GLU A 18 -28.82 -5.32 -34.64
CA GLU A 18 -28.53 -4.65 -35.92
C GLU A 18 -27.52 -5.44 -36.77
N LEU A 19 -26.47 -5.97 -36.13
CA LEU A 19 -25.51 -6.87 -36.78
C LEU A 19 -26.18 -8.14 -37.31
N ASN A 20 -27.09 -8.72 -36.53
CA ASN A 20 -27.81 -9.93 -36.92
C ASN A 20 -28.72 -9.67 -38.13
N THR A 21 -29.39 -8.51 -38.18
CA THR A 21 -30.19 -8.12 -39.36
C THR A 21 -29.32 -7.95 -40.61
N LYS A 22 -28.15 -7.32 -40.50
CA LYS A 22 -27.21 -7.15 -41.62
C LYS A 22 -26.65 -8.49 -42.11
N LEU A 23 -26.41 -9.43 -41.19
CA LEU A 23 -25.97 -10.78 -41.52
C LEU A 23 -27.04 -11.53 -42.31
N GLN A 24 -28.30 -11.48 -41.86
CA GLN A 24 -29.42 -12.08 -42.58
C GLN A 24 -29.66 -11.46 -43.97
N GLU A 25 -29.42 -10.16 -44.14
CA GLU A 25 -29.48 -9.51 -45.45
C GLU A 25 -28.37 -10.01 -46.40
N ARG A 26 -27.14 -10.13 -45.89
CA ARG A 26 -26.00 -10.69 -46.66
C ARG A 26 -26.24 -12.15 -47.04
N GLU A 27 -26.83 -12.93 -46.14
CA GLU A 27 -27.13 -14.34 -46.38
C GLU A 27 -28.20 -14.51 -47.48
N LYS A 28 -29.21 -13.64 -47.51
CA LYS A 28 -30.17 -13.56 -48.63
C LYS A 28 -29.51 -13.16 -49.95
N GLU A 29 -28.58 -12.20 -49.91
CA GLU A 29 -27.85 -11.75 -51.10
C GLU A 29 -26.94 -12.86 -51.66
N ILE A 30 -26.25 -13.60 -50.80
CA ILE A 30 -25.48 -14.79 -51.17
C ILE A 30 -26.39 -15.82 -51.83
N HIS A 31 -27.54 -16.12 -51.24
CA HIS A 31 -28.48 -17.09 -51.81
C HIS A 31 -29.00 -16.68 -53.20
N VAL A 32 -29.19 -15.37 -53.45
CA VAL A 32 -29.55 -14.84 -54.77
C VAL A 32 -28.39 -14.98 -55.77
N LEU A 33 -27.15 -14.75 -55.33
CA LEU A 33 -25.96 -14.92 -56.17
C LEU A 33 -25.69 -16.40 -56.49
N GLU A 34 -25.94 -17.30 -55.53
CA GLU A 34 -25.85 -18.75 -55.72
C GLU A 34 -26.90 -19.25 -56.72
N GLU A 35 -28.15 -18.79 -56.64
CA GLU A 35 -29.16 -19.11 -57.67
C GLU A 35 -28.76 -18.60 -59.05
N LYS A 36 -28.19 -17.39 -59.15
CA LYS A 36 -27.70 -16.84 -60.41
C LYS A 36 -26.55 -17.69 -60.98
N LEU A 37 -25.59 -18.10 -60.16
CA LEU A 37 -24.50 -19.00 -60.57
C LEU A 37 -25.04 -20.36 -61.02
N LYS A 38 -26.04 -20.89 -60.32
CA LYS A 38 -26.69 -22.16 -60.66
C LYS A 38 -27.46 -22.11 -61.97
N SER A 39 -28.06 -20.96 -62.29
CA SER A 39 -28.75 -20.72 -63.58
C SER A 39 -27.78 -20.59 -64.77
N VAL A 40 -26.55 -20.12 -64.53
CA VAL A 40 -25.47 -20.06 -65.54
C VAL A 40 -24.80 -21.41 -65.75
N GLY A 41 -24.81 -22.29 -64.73
CA GLY A 41 -24.20 -23.62 -64.78
C GLY A 41 -25.03 -24.73 -65.44
N SER A 42 -26.25 -24.45 -65.91
CA SER A 42 -27.18 -25.46 -66.45
C SER A 42 -27.51 -25.28 -67.94
N SER A 43 -26.48 -25.17 -68.81
CA SER A 43 -26.64 -25.34 -70.27
C SER A 43 -25.68 -26.43 -70.77
N PRO A 44 -26.17 -27.56 -71.32
CA PRO A 44 -25.32 -28.69 -71.68
C PRO A 44 -24.97 -28.77 -73.19
N GLN A 45 -23.78 -29.34 -73.43
CA GLN A 45 -23.29 -30.05 -74.64
C GLN A 45 -22.86 -29.23 -75.87
N SER A 46 -21.86 -29.62 -76.66
CA SER A 46 -20.83 -30.69 -76.65
C SER A 46 -20.00 -30.56 -77.93
N GLU A 47 -18.72 -31.00 -77.91
CA GLU A 47 -18.03 -31.79 -78.97
C GLU A 47 -17.95 -31.24 -80.42
N THR A 48 -16.89 -31.31 -81.24
CA THR A 48 -15.56 -31.96 -81.25
C THR A 48 -14.82 -31.42 -82.50
N SER A 49 -13.48 -31.35 -82.43
CA SER A 49 -12.44 -31.49 -83.49
C SER A 49 -12.78 -31.31 -84.99
N VAL A 50 -11.91 -30.60 -85.72
CA VAL A 50 -11.09 -31.10 -86.86
C VAL A 50 -10.50 -29.90 -87.64
N ALA A 51 -9.17 -29.88 -87.81
CA ALA A 51 -8.47 -29.13 -88.86
C ALA A 51 -8.42 -29.99 -90.15
N PRO A 52 -8.34 -29.44 -91.39
CA PRO A 52 -7.01 -29.11 -91.93
C PRO A 52 -6.91 -28.02 -93.05
N ARG A 53 -5.67 -27.55 -93.24
CA ARG A 53 -4.92 -27.15 -94.47
C ARG A 53 -5.59 -27.42 -95.85
N SER A 54 -5.33 -26.73 -96.97
CA SER A 54 -4.45 -25.62 -97.39
C SER A 54 -4.62 -25.45 -98.93
N ALA A 55 -3.98 -24.41 -99.49
CA ALA A 55 -3.48 -24.27 -100.88
C ALA A 55 -4.38 -23.56 -101.91
N GLU A 56 -3.91 -22.72 -102.83
CA GLU A 56 -2.70 -21.89 -103.04
C GLU A 56 -2.90 -21.21 -104.42
N ASN A 57 -2.29 -20.02 -104.62
CA ASN A 57 -1.98 -19.33 -105.89
C ASN A 57 -3.10 -18.46 -106.53
N GLU A 58 -2.86 -17.25 -107.06
CA GLU A 58 -1.65 -16.71 -107.70
C GLU A 58 -1.32 -15.24 -107.35
N ALA A 59 -0.02 -14.97 -107.53
CA ALA A 59 0.77 -13.77 -107.31
C ALA A 59 0.28 -12.46 -107.98
N ALA A 60 0.51 -11.33 -107.32
CA ALA A 60 1.73 -10.51 -107.51
C ALA A 60 1.54 -9.08 -106.97
N CYS A 61 2.59 -8.55 -106.34
CA CYS A 61 2.83 -7.16 -105.93
C CYS A 61 2.13 -6.63 -104.66
N THR A 62 2.76 -6.83 -103.49
CA THR A 62 3.00 -5.79 -102.44
C THR A 62 3.88 -6.34 -101.28
N GLU A 63 5.14 -6.70 -101.53
CA GLU A 63 6.05 -7.22 -100.48
C GLU A 63 6.83 -6.15 -99.69
N GLN A 64 6.47 -4.86 -99.77
CA GLN A 64 7.23 -3.80 -99.06
C GLN A 64 6.43 -3.04 -98.00
N GLU A 65 5.09 -3.18 -97.90
CA GLU A 65 4.27 -2.48 -96.89
C GLU A 65 3.72 -3.40 -95.76
N GLU A 66 3.68 -4.73 -95.96
CA GLU A 66 3.20 -5.67 -94.93
C GLU A 66 4.22 -5.92 -93.81
N ALA A 67 5.53 -5.85 -94.12
CA ALA A 67 6.59 -6.03 -93.12
C ALA A 67 6.63 -4.88 -92.09
N ASP A 68 6.35 -3.65 -92.51
CA ASP A 68 6.32 -2.47 -91.63
C ASP A 68 5.03 -2.38 -90.80
N SER A 69 3.89 -2.83 -91.34
CA SER A 69 2.60 -2.85 -90.64
C SER A 69 2.48 -4.00 -89.64
N GLN A 70 2.99 -5.20 -89.96
CA GLN A 70 3.03 -6.33 -89.03
C GLN A 70 4.04 -6.12 -87.88
N GLY A 71 5.18 -5.48 -88.17
CA GLY A 71 6.14 -5.04 -87.15
C GLY A 71 5.59 -3.94 -86.23
N CYS A 72 4.72 -3.06 -86.73
CA CYS A 72 4.03 -2.05 -85.92
C CYS A 72 3.04 -2.67 -84.94
N VAL A 73 2.25 -3.66 -85.38
CA VAL A 73 1.29 -4.39 -84.53
C VAL A 73 2.00 -5.23 -83.48
N GLN A 74 3.10 -5.90 -83.84
CA GLN A 74 3.90 -6.70 -82.89
C GLN A 74 4.56 -5.84 -81.82
N LYS A 75 5.12 -4.67 -82.19
CA LYS A 75 5.65 -3.69 -81.22
C LYS A 75 4.57 -3.15 -80.29
N ALA A 76 3.37 -2.86 -80.80
CA ALA A 76 2.24 -2.41 -79.98
C ALA A 76 1.75 -3.49 -79.00
N CYS A 77 1.76 -4.77 -79.41
CA CYS A 77 1.46 -5.90 -78.53
C CYS A 77 2.53 -6.09 -77.45
N GLU A 78 3.82 -6.03 -77.79
CA GLU A 78 4.91 -6.09 -76.81
C GLU A 78 4.84 -4.93 -75.80
N GLU A 79 4.51 -3.73 -76.26
CA GLU A 79 4.41 -2.56 -75.39
C GLU A 79 3.20 -2.67 -74.45
N LYS A 80 2.06 -3.21 -74.93
CA LYS A 80 0.94 -3.60 -74.07
C LYS A 80 1.33 -4.64 -73.03
N ILE A 81 2.10 -5.66 -73.40
CA ILE A 81 2.59 -6.69 -72.47
C ILE A 81 3.49 -6.04 -71.40
N ARG A 82 4.42 -5.16 -71.79
CA ARG A 82 5.29 -4.44 -70.83
C ARG A 82 4.50 -3.53 -69.89
N VAL A 83 3.46 -2.86 -70.39
CA VAL A 83 2.56 -2.04 -69.57
C VAL A 83 1.77 -2.91 -68.59
N LEU A 84 1.23 -4.04 -69.06
CA LEU A 84 0.50 -4.99 -68.20
C LEU A 84 1.41 -5.61 -67.14
N GLN A 85 2.64 -5.98 -67.48
CA GLN A 85 3.64 -6.47 -66.52
C GLN A 85 3.99 -5.40 -65.47
N ARG A 86 4.19 -4.14 -65.87
CA ARG A 86 4.40 -3.03 -64.91
C ARG A 86 3.20 -2.84 -63.97
N ASN A 87 1.99 -2.85 -64.52
CA ASN A 87 0.76 -2.73 -63.74
C ASN A 87 0.58 -3.91 -62.77
N LEU A 88 0.95 -5.12 -63.19
CA LEU A 88 0.92 -6.32 -62.34
C LEU A 88 1.89 -6.16 -61.16
N ILE A 89 3.13 -5.74 -61.42
CA ILE A 89 4.14 -5.50 -60.38
C ILE A 89 3.70 -4.40 -59.41
N GLU A 90 3.08 -3.32 -59.91
CA GLU A 90 2.55 -2.25 -59.05
C GLU A 90 1.38 -2.74 -58.18
N LYS A 91 0.48 -3.55 -58.74
CA LYS A 91 -0.62 -4.18 -58.00
C LYS A 91 -0.12 -5.14 -56.92
N GLU A 92 0.92 -5.92 -57.21
CA GLU A 92 1.55 -6.83 -56.27
C GLU A 92 2.22 -6.08 -55.11
N LYS A 93 2.92 -4.98 -55.39
CA LYS A 93 3.48 -4.08 -54.35
C LYS A 93 2.41 -3.41 -53.50
N LEU A 94 1.21 -3.16 -54.04
CA LEU A 94 0.09 -2.64 -53.27
C LEU A 94 -0.52 -3.72 -52.38
N LEU A 95 -0.68 -4.94 -52.89
CA LEU A 95 -1.13 -6.10 -52.12
C LEU A 95 -0.21 -6.36 -50.92
N GLN A 96 1.11 -6.37 -51.15
CA GLN A 96 2.09 -6.60 -50.09
C GLN A 96 2.06 -5.51 -49.01
N ARG A 97 1.82 -4.25 -49.37
CA ARG A 97 1.63 -3.15 -48.41
C ARG A 97 0.36 -3.30 -47.59
N LEU A 98 -0.73 -3.74 -48.23
CA LEU A 98 -2.02 -3.94 -47.58
C LEU A 98 -2.00 -5.16 -46.65
N GLU A 99 -1.23 -6.19 -46.99
CA GLU A 99 -0.98 -7.35 -46.14
C GLU A 99 -0.14 -6.96 -44.91
N GLN A 100 0.92 -6.17 -45.09
CA GLN A 100 1.70 -5.62 -43.98
C GLN A 100 0.85 -4.75 -43.04
N GLU A 101 0.02 -3.86 -43.59
CA GLU A 101 -0.86 -3.00 -42.79
C GLU A 101 -1.89 -3.81 -41.99
N LYS A 102 -2.39 -4.92 -42.55
CA LYS A 102 -3.23 -5.87 -41.81
C LYS A 102 -2.49 -6.55 -40.67
N GLU A 103 -1.24 -6.93 -40.87
CA GLU A 103 -0.44 -7.56 -39.83
C GLU A 103 -0.10 -6.55 -38.71
N ASP A 104 0.23 -5.31 -39.06
CA ASP A 104 0.50 -4.23 -38.12
C ASP A 104 -0.76 -3.86 -37.30
N THR A 105 -1.94 -3.84 -37.93
CA THR A 105 -3.21 -3.60 -37.22
C THR A 105 -3.60 -4.75 -36.29
N ILE A 106 -3.37 -6.00 -36.69
CA ILE A 106 -3.58 -7.17 -35.81
C ILE A 106 -2.61 -7.14 -34.62
N SER A 107 -1.34 -6.82 -34.86
CA SER A 107 -0.33 -6.66 -33.81
C SER A 107 -0.71 -5.55 -32.83
N SER A 108 -1.07 -4.36 -33.33
CA SER A 108 -1.51 -3.23 -32.52
C SER A 108 -2.77 -3.54 -31.71
N HIS A 109 -3.74 -4.27 -32.29
CA HIS A 109 -4.95 -4.71 -31.59
C HIS A 109 -4.62 -5.69 -30.46
N SER A 110 -3.71 -6.64 -30.70
CA SER A 110 -3.23 -7.58 -29.69
C SER A 110 -2.53 -6.86 -28.52
N GLU A 111 -1.62 -5.93 -28.81
CA GLU A 111 -0.96 -5.11 -27.78
C GLU A 111 -1.96 -4.29 -26.95
N MET A 112 -2.96 -3.71 -27.61
CA MET A 112 -4.02 -2.95 -26.93
C MET A 112 -4.85 -3.87 -26.01
N GLN A 113 -5.16 -5.08 -26.46
CA GLN A 113 -5.88 -6.08 -25.68
C GLN A 113 -5.08 -6.52 -24.44
N CYS A 114 -3.78 -6.76 -24.57
CA CYS A 114 -2.90 -7.06 -23.45
C CYS A 114 -2.87 -5.92 -22.41
N LYS A 115 -2.73 -4.67 -22.86
CA LYS A 115 -2.76 -3.49 -21.98
C LYS A 115 -4.09 -3.35 -21.23
N TYR A 116 -5.20 -3.64 -21.91
CA TYR A 116 -6.53 -3.61 -21.28
C TYR A 116 -6.65 -4.68 -20.19
N GLN A 117 -6.15 -5.89 -20.44
CA GLN A 117 -6.17 -6.98 -19.47
C GLN A 117 -5.28 -6.70 -18.26
N GLU A 118 -4.11 -6.09 -18.46
CA GLU A 118 -3.23 -5.65 -17.37
C GLU A 118 -3.89 -4.57 -16.49
N LEU A 119 -4.57 -3.60 -17.10
CA LEU A 119 -5.32 -2.58 -16.36
C LEU A 119 -6.48 -3.16 -15.56
N LEU A 120 -7.17 -4.17 -16.09
CA LEU A 120 -8.24 -4.88 -15.38
C LEU A 120 -7.70 -5.54 -14.11
N ILE A 121 -6.58 -6.28 -14.21
CA ILE A 121 -5.93 -6.95 -13.07
C ILE A 121 -5.49 -5.93 -12.02
N LYS A 122 -4.88 -4.80 -12.44
CA LYS A 122 -4.46 -3.73 -11.52
C LYS A 122 -5.65 -3.12 -10.78
N THR A 123 -6.80 -3.01 -11.45
CA THR A 123 -8.03 -2.47 -10.86
C THR A 123 -8.60 -3.45 -9.83
N GLU A 124 -8.68 -4.74 -10.15
CA GLU A 124 -9.12 -5.78 -9.21
C GLU A 124 -8.22 -5.85 -7.97
N GLN A 125 -6.90 -5.73 -8.15
CA GLN A 125 -5.95 -5.68 -7.02
C GLN A 125 -6.15 -4.43 -6.14
N ALA A 126 -6.41 -3.28 -6.75
CA ALA A 126 -6.68 -2.04 -6.02
C ALA A 126 -8.01 -2.13 -5.24
N GLU A 127 -9.05 -2.73 -5.83
CA GLU A 127 -10.34 -2.96 -5.16
C GLU A 127 -10.20 -3.95 -3.99
N ALA A 128 -9.43 -5.03 -4.16
CA ALA A 128 -9.16 -5.99 -3.08
C ALA A 128 -8.44 -5.31 -1.91
N LYS A 129 -7.42 -4.49 -2.20
CA LYS A 129 -6.71 -3.72 -1.17
C LYS A 129 -7.61 -2.71 -0.48
N GLN A 130 -8.47 -2.01 -1.23
CA GLN A 130 -9.46 -1.10 -0.65
C GLN A 130 -10.43 -1.83 0.28
N HIS A 131 -10.86 -3.04 -0.08
CA HIS A 131 -11.71 -3.86 0.78
C HIS A 131 -10.99 -4.28 2.07
N GLU A 132 -9.72 -4.71 1.98
CA GLU A 132 -8.89 -5.02 3.15
C GLU A 132 -8.72 -3.81 4.07
N ASP A 133 -8.40 -2.64 3.51
CA ASP A 133 -8.30 -1.38 4.26
C ASP A 133 -9.64 -1.05 4.94
N GLN A 134 -10.77 -1.26 4.26
CA GLN A 134 -12.09 -1.04 4.84
C GLN A 134 -12.40 -2.00 5.99
N VAL A 135 -11.99 -3.26 5.89
CA VAL A 135 -12.10 -4.24 6.99
C VAL A 135 -11.23 -3.83 8.17
N MET A 136 -9.99 -3.41 7.92
CA MET A 136 -9.08 -2.93 8.96
C MET A 136 -9.64 -1.68 9.67
N ILE A 137 -10.19 -0.73 8.92
CA ILE A 137 -10.84 0.46 9.48
C ILE A 137 -12.01 0.06 10.38
N LYS A 138 -12.86 -0.89 9.97
CA LYS A 138 -13.96 -1.39 10.82
C LYS A 138 -13.44 -2.01 12.11
N HIS A 139 -12.41 -2.86 12.02
CA HIS A 139 -11.80 -3.46 13.20
C HIS A 139 -11.23 -2.41 14.17
N LEU A 140 -10.53 -1.40 13.65
CA LEU A 140 -10.00 -0.30 14.46
C LEU A 140 -11.12 0.55 15.09
N GLN A 141 -12.24 0.75 14.38
CA GLN A 141 -13.43 1.41 14.94
C GLN A 141 -14.03 0.61 16.08
N GLU A 142 -14.18 -0.71 15.92
CA GLU A 142 -14.66 -1.61 16.97
C GLU A 142 -13.72 -1.61 18.20
N GLU A 143 -12.41 -1.67 18.00
CA GLU A 143 -11.42 -1.60 19.07
C GLU A 143 -11.45 -0.24 19.80
N LEU A 144 -11.70 0.85 19.06
CA LEU A 144 -11.85 2.19 19.63
C LEU A 144 -13.14 2.29 20.45
N GLU A 145 -14.27 1.76 19.97
CA GLU A 145 -15.52 1.70 20.71
C GLU A 145 -15.40 0.85 21.98
N GLU A 146 -14.69 -0.27 21.89
CA GLU A 146 -14.40 -1.13 23.05
C GLU A 146 -13.52 -0.40 24.08
N LYS A 147 -12.42 0.24 23.65
CA LYS A 147 -11.58 1.09 24.53
C LYS A 147 -12.34 2.27 25.12
N ASN A 148 -13.27 2.85 24.37
CA ASN A 148 -14.12 3.93 24.87
C ASN A 148 -15.11 3.42 25.91
N LYS A 149 -15.67 2.22 25.74
CA LYS A 149 -16.52 1.55 26.74
C LYS A 149 -15.76 1.23 28.03
N TYR A 150 -14.52 0.75 27.92
CA TYR A 150 -13.63 0.58 29.09
C TYR A 150 -13.26 1.92 29.74
N SER A 151 -13.02 2.97 28.96
CA SER A 151 -12.75 4.32 29.49
C SER A 151 -13.98 4.94 30.16
N LEU A 152 -15.20 4.62 29.70
CA LEU A 152 -16.45 5.02 30.35
C LEU A 152 -16.65 4.29 31.70
N LEU A 153 -16.14 3.07 31.83
CA LEU A 153 -16.11 2.31 33.10
C LEU A 153 -15.05 2.86 34.07
N VAL A 154 -13.91 3.33 33.56
CA VAL A 154 -12.80 3.89 34.36
C VAL A 154 -13.06 5.34 34.78
N SER A 155 -13.76 6.12 33.97
CA SER A 155 -14.08 7.54 34.25
C SER A 155 -15.16 7.76 35.30
N HIS A 156 -15.80 6.70 35.80
CA HIS A 156 -16.68 6.80 36.98
C HIS A 156 -15.91 6.99 38.31
N HIS A 157 -14.56 7.09 38.27
CA HIS A 157 -13.75 7.22 39.49
C HIS A 157 -12.67 8.30 39.54
N VAL A 158 -12.57 9.22 38.59
CA VAL A 158 -11.76 10.44 38.80
C VAL A 158 -12.39 11.60 38.04
N GLY A 159 -13.11 12.45 38.77
CA GLY A 159 -13.45 13.79 38.31
C GLY A 159 -12.28 14.74 38.55
N GLU A 160 -12.12 15.65 37.58
CA GLU A 160 -11.42 16.93 37.70
C GLU A 160 -9.89 16.92 37.88
N GLU A 161 -9.13 17.03 36.79
CA GLU A 161 -8.02 17.99 36.68
C GLU A 161 -7.40 18.04 35.28
N GLY A 162 -7.01 19.24 34.81
CA GLY A 162 -5.92 19.36 33.84
C GLY A 162 -6.21 19.89 32.43
N GLY A 163 -7.00 20.96 32.28
CA GLY A 163 -7.00 21.75 31.05
C GLY A 163 -5.72 22.57 30.92
N LYS A 164 -4.78 22.18 30.02
CA LYS A 164 -3.73 23.08 29.47
C LYS A 164 -2.90 22.55 28.28
N ASN A 165 -3.00 21.28 27.88
CA ASN A 165 -2.12 20.72 26.83
C ASN A 165 -2.72 20.64 25.40
N ASN A 166 -3.96 21.10 25.19
CA ASN A 166 -4.70 20.86 23.92
C ASN A 166 -4.44 21.88 22.80
N ILE A 167 -3.62 22.91 23.01
CA ILE A 167 -3.42 23.97 22.00
C ILE A 167 -2.46 23.52 20.88
N GLY A 168 -1.35 22.85 21.23
CA GLY A 168 -0.37 22.37 20.25
C GLY A 168 -0.88 21.19 19.40
N ALA A 169 -1.65 20.28 20.01
CA ALA A 169 -2.30 19.18 19.29
C ALA A 169 -3.36 19.69 18.29
N LYS A 170 -4.09 20.75 18.65
CA LYS A 170 -5.09 21.38 17.77
C LYS A 170 -4.45 22.07 16.57
N GLN A 171 -3.33 22.77 16.76
CA GLN A 171 -2.58 23.39 15.66
C GLN A 171 -1.96 22.37 14.71
N ASN A 172 -1.46 21.24 15.23
CA ASN A 172 -0.93 20.16 14.37
C ASN A 172 -2.04 19.51 13.53
N LEU A 173 -3.21 19.26 14.12
CA LEU A 173 -4.37 18.75 13.38
C LEU A 173 -4.84 19.74 12.31
N GLU A 174 -4.88 21.03 12.61
CA GLU A 174 -5.25 22.08 11.66
C GLU A 174 -4.26 22.17 10.48
N ASN A 175 -2.96 22.08 10.75
CA ASN A 175 -1.92 22.02 9.69
C ASN A 175 -2.04 20.75 8.83
N VAL A 176 -2.37 19.60 9.42
CA VAL A 176 -2.58 18.34 8.69
C VAL A 176 -3.83 18.43 7.82
N VAL A 177 -4.92 19.00 8.34
CA VAL A 177 -6.16 19.23 7.57
C VAL A 177 -5.92 20.18 6.41
N ASP A 178 -5.19 21.29 6.63
CA ASP A 178 -4.79 22.21 5.56
C ASP A 178 -3.91 21.54 4.50
N GLY A 179 -3.00 20.66 4.92
CA GLY A 179 -2.16 19.86 4.01
C GLY A 179 -2.99 18.91 3.14
N VAL A 180 -3.94 18.20 3.76
CA VAL A 180 -4.86 17.29 3.04
C VAL A 180 -5.77 18.07 2.09
N GLN A 181 -6.25 19.26 2.48
CA GLN A 181 -7.10 20.08 1.63
C GLN A 181 -6.36 20.64 0.41
N LYS A 182 -5.10 21.05 0.57
CA LYS A 182 -4.24 21.44 -0.57
C LYS A 182 -3.97 20.26 -1.50
N ALA A 183 -3.64 19.09 -0.95
CA ALA A 183 -3.42 17.88 -1.74
C ALA A 183 -4.67 17.48 -2.54
N LEU A 184 -5.87 17.61 -1.94
CA LEU A 184 -7.14 17.35 -2.63
C LEU A 184 -7.36 18.33 -3.80
N GLN A 185 -7.11 19.63 -3.58
CA GLN A 185 -7.22 20.64 -4.64
C GLN A 185 -6.24 20.41 -5.79
N GLU A 186 -5.00 20.01 -5.51
CA GLU A 186 -4.01 19.66 -6.54
C GLU A 186 -4.44 18.43 -7.36
N LYS A 187 -5.05 17.43 -6.70
CA LYS A 187 -5.59 16.24 -7.37
C LYS A 187 -6.78 16.60 -8.25
N ASP A 188 -7.69 17.47 -7.77
CA ASP A 188 -8.82 17.95 -8.56
C ASP A 188 -8.37 18.71 -9.81
N LEU A 189 -7.36 19.59 -9.69
CA LEU A 189 -6.76 20.27 -10.84
C LEU A 189 -6.13 19.28 -11.83
N THR A 190 -5.46 18.24 -11.31
CA THR A 190 -4.88 17.17 -12.14
C THR A 190 -5.96 16.39 -12.89
N CYS A 191 -7.08 16.07 -12.22
CA CYS A 191 -8.23 15.43 -12.85
C CYS A 191 -8.83 16.30 -13.97
N GLN A 192 -8.96 17.61 -13.76
CA GLN A 192 -9.45 18.53 -14.80
C GLN A 192 -8.52 18.57 -16.02
N ILE A 193 -7.20 18.56 -15.81
CA ILE A 193 -6.21 18.51 -16.91
C ILE A 193 -6.33 17.19 -17.68
N LEU A 194 -6.50 16.06 -16.97
CA LEU A 194 -6.67 14.76 -17.61
C LEU A 194 -7.99 14.68 -18.40
N GLU A 195 -9.09 15.20 -17.86
CA GLU A 195 -10.37 15.30 -18.57
C GLU A 195 -10.26 16.15 -19.85
N GLN A 196 -9.51 17.25 -19.80
CA GLN A 196 -9.26 18.08 -20.98
C GLN A 196 -8.46 17.33 -22.04
N LYS A 197 -7.42 16.57 -21.65
CA LYS A 197 -6.64 15.73 -22.56
C LYS A 197 -7.47 14.61 -23.19
N ILE A 198 -8.37 13.98 -22.43
CA ILE A 198 -9.29 12.97 -22.95
C ILE A 198 -10.20 13.58 -24.02
N LYS A 199 -10.79 14.76 -23.75
CA LYS A 199 -11.61 15.47 -24.75
C LYS A 199 -10.84 15.84 -26.02
N GLU A 200 -9.57 16.21 -25.89
CA GLU A 200 -8.71 16.51 -27.04
C GLU A 200 -8.40 15.26 -27.85
N LEU A 201 -8.07 14.14 -27.20
CA LEU A 201 -7.87 12.84 -27.85
C LEU A 201 -9.14 12.36 -28.58
N ASP A 202 -10.31 12.47 -27.95
CA ASP A 202 -11.59 12.14 -28.58
C ASP A 202 -11.85 12.99 -29.83
N SER A 203 -11.50 14.29 -29.79
CA SER A 203 -11.61 15.17 -30.96
C SER A 203 -10.65 14.80 -32.09
N CYS A 204 -9.43 14.39 -31.76
CA CYS A 204 -8.45 13.90 -32.73
C CYS A 204 -8.91 12.60 -33.40
N LEU A 205 -9.38 11.63 -32.61
CA LEU A 205 -9.91 10.35 -33.11
C LEU A 205 -11.14 10.55 -34.00
N LEU A 206 -12.04 11.47 -33.63
CA LEU A 206 -13.21 11.80 -34.45
C LEU A 206 -12.78 12.33 -35.83
N ARG A 207 -11.75 13.18 -35.87
CA ARG A 207 -11.23 13.77 -37.11
C ARG A 207 -10.54 12.74 -37.99
N GLU A 208 -9.80 11.81 -37.40
CA GLU A 208 -9.15 10.71 -38.11
C GLU A 208 -10.18 9.75 -38.70
N ARG A 209 -11.19 9.35 -37.91
CA ARG A 209 -12.31 8.53 -38.38
C ARG A 209 -13.06 9.19 -39.53
N GLU A 210 -13.27 10.50 -39.46
CA GLU A 210 -13.88 11.27 -40.54
C GLU A 210 -12.99 11.32 -41.79
N GLY A 211 -11.67 11.45 -41.62
CA GLY A 211 -10.70 11.34 -42.72
C GLY A 211 -10.78 10.00 -43.45
N HIS A 212 -10.79 8.89 -42.70
CA HIS A 212 -10.97 7.56 -43.28
C HIS A 212 -12.32 7.38 -43.95
N ARG A 213 -13.40 7.95 -43.40
CA ARG A 213 -14.73 7.92 -44.02
C ARG A 213 -14.71 8.56 -45.41
N VAL A 214 -14.12 9.75 -45.53
CA VAL A 214 -13.98 10.45 -46.81
C VAL A 214 -13.10 9.69 -47.80
N GLU A 215 -12.02 9.05 -47.32
CA GLU A 215 -11.15 8.22 -48.17
C GLU A 215 -11.88 7.00 -48.72
N ILE A 216 -12.66 6.31 -47.88
CA ILE A 216 -13.51 5.18 -48.29
C ILE A 216 -14.55 5.63 -49.32
N GLU A 217 -15.22 6.77 -49.10
CA GLU A 217 -16.18 7.34 -50.06
C GLU A 217 -15.51 7.65 -51.42
N ALA A 218 -14.27 8.17 -51.41
CA ALA A 218 -13.50 8.45 -52.62
C ALA A 218 -13.06 7.18 -53.37
N LEU A 219 -12.65 6.13 -52.65
CA LEU A 219 -12.31 4.82 -53.23
C LEU A 219 -13.54 4.11 -53.81
N THR A 220 -14.67 4.18 -53.10
CA THR A 220 -15.96 3.64 -53.55
C THR A 220 -16.39 4.30 -54.87
N SER A 221 -16.26 5.62 -54.96
CA SER A 221 -16.54 6.38 -56.20
C SER A 221 -15.59 6.05 -57.37
N LYS A 222 -14.38 5.54 -57.09
CA LYS A 222 -13.45 5.05 -58.14
C LYS A 222 -13.84 3.64 -58.59
N LEU A 223 -14.26 2.78 -57.67
CA LEU A 223 -14.76 1.44 -57.96
C LEU A 223 -16.01 1.48 -58.85
N GLU A 224 -16.99 2.33 -58.52
CA GLU A 224 -18.20 2.52 -59.33
C GLU A 224 -17.87 2.97 -60.76
N ARG A 225 -16.89 3.86 -60.94
CA ARG A 225 -16.43 4.30 -62.27
C ARG A 225 -15.77 3.17 -63.07
N LEU A 226 -14.99 2.30 -62.43
CA LEU A 226 -14.38 1.13 -63.08
C LEU A 226 -15.44 0.09 -63.47
N GLN A 227 -16.44 -0.11 -62.61
CA GLN A 227 -17.54 -1.02 -62.87
C GLN A 227 -18.43 -0.54 -64.02
N ALA A 228 -18.68 0.77 -64.14
CA ALA A 228 -19.38 1.36 -65.28
C ALA A 228 -18.59 1.18 -66.61
N LEU A 229 -17.26 1.27 -66.56
CA LEU A 229 -16.40 1.06 -67.72
C LEU A 229 -16.40 -0.41 -68.19
N GLN A 230 -16.49 -1.35 -67.25
CA GLN A 230 -16.54 -2.78 -67.51
C GLN A 230 -17.85 -3.20 -68.19
N GLN A 231 -18.99 -2.61 -67.81
CA GLN A 231 -20.28 -2.85 -68.49
C GLN A 231 -20.31 -2.31 -69.92
N GLN A 232 -19.50 -1.30 -70.25
CA GLN A 232 -19.44 -0.75 -71.60
C GLN A 232 -18.69 -1.65 -72.60
N MET A 233 -17.81 -2.53 -72.10
CA MET A 233 -17.02 -3.47 -72.89
C MET A 233 -17.78 -4.76 -73.25
N ASP A 234 -18.82 -5.09 -72.49
CA ASP A 234 -19.60 -6.33 -72.63
C ASP A 234 -20.75 -6.22 -73.66
N GLY A 235 -21.03 -5.01 -74.16
CA GLY A 235 -22.11 -4.71 -75.11
C GLY A 235 -21.78 -4.85 -76.60
N LYS A 236 -20.62 -5.39 -77.00
CA LYS A 236 -20.21 -5.49 -78.41
C LYS A 236 -19.74 -6.90 -78.78
N SER A 237 -20.65 -7.83 -79.13
CA SER A 237 -20.35 -8.88 -80.12
C SER A 237 -21.58 -9.61 -80.70
N LYS A 238 -21.54 -9.77 -82.05
CA LYS A 238 -22.23 -10.73 -82.98
C LYS A 238 -23.62 -10.37 -83.62
N PRO A 239 -24.04 -11.00 -84.76
CA PRO A 239 -23.37 -11.15 -86.08
C PRO A 239 -24.34 -11.09 -87.32
N MET A 240 -23.82 -11.25 -88.54
CA MET A 240 -24.50 -11.18 -89.86
C MET A 240 -24.62 -12.56 -90.55
N GLU A 241 -25.75 -12.80 -91.23
CA GLU A 241 -26.23 -14.04 -91.86
C GLU A 241 -25.59 -14.42 -93.22
N VAL A 242 -25.73 -15.73 -93.52
CA VAL A 242 -25.26 -16.55 -94.64
C VAL A 242 -26.18 -16.45 -95.88
N LEU A 243 -25.64 -16.65 -97.10
CA LEU A 243 -26.39 -17.20 -98.23
C LEU A 243 -25.49 -18.09 -99.12
N GLU A 244 -26.04 -19.23 -99.53
CA GLU A 244 -25.41 -20.42 -100.10
C GLU A 244 -25.87 -20.63 -101.57
N GLU A 245 -25.15 -21.45 -102.38
CA GLU A 245 -25.70 -22.53 -103.26
C GLU A 245 -25.03 -22.76 -104.66
N SER A 246 -24.47 -23.98 -104.79
CA SER A 246 -24.37 -24.98 -105.89
C SER A 246 -23.96 -24.66 -107.36
N ALA A 247 -23.11 -25.52 -107.96
CA ALA A 247 -23.50 -26.59 -108.93
C ALA A 247 -22.32 -27.13 -109.79
N GLU A 248 -22.35 -28.45 -110.03
CA GLU A 248 -21.47 -29.31 -110.84
C GLU A 248 -21.62 -29.11 -112.37
N GLU A 249 -20.62 -29.49 -113.20
CA GLU A 249 -20.73 -30.51 -114.27
C GLU A 249 -19.56 -30.55 -115.30
N LYS A 250 -19.57 -31.63 -116.09
CA LYS A 250 -18.47 -32.39 -116.70
C LYS A 250 -18.11 -32.02 -118.14
N SER A 251 -16.97 -32.59 -118.56
CA SER A 251 -16.38 -32.69 -119.89
C SER A 251 -17.12 -33.60 -120.90
N LYS A 252 -16.94 -33.35 -122.21
CA LYS A 252 -16.22 -34.25 -123.16
C LYS A 252 -16.26 -33.76 -124.62
N SER A 253 -15.15 -34.03 -125.32
CA SER A 253 -14.87 -33.82 -126.74
C SER A 253 -15.23 -35.04 -127.62
N PRO A 254 -15.39 -34.88 -128.94
CA PRO A 254 -15.64 -35.97 -129.90
C PRO A 254 -14.37 -36.36 -130.67
N VAL A 255 -14.36 -37.52 -131.35
CA VAL A 255 -13.80 -37.74 -132.72
C VAL A 255 -13.81 -39.24 -133.11
N VAL A 256 -13.82 -39.43 -134.42
CA VAL A 256 -14.30 -40.51 -135.29
C VAL A 256 -13.24 -41.58 -135.63
N GLN A 257 -13.75 -42.75 -136.06
CA GLN A 257 -13.14 -43.94 -136.70
C GLN A 257 -11.93 -43.74 -137.65
N PRO A 258 -11.15 -44.82 -137.87
CA PRO A 258 -10.61 -45.14 -139.20
C PRO A 258 -10.85 -46.60 -139.65
N SER A 259 -10.71 -46.83 -140.95
CA SER A 259 -11.03 -48.06 -141.69
C SER A 259 -9.79 -48.81 -142.22
N LEU A 260 -9.87 -50.15 -142.18
CA LEU A 260 -9.38 -51.15 -143.18
C LEU A 260 -7.83 -51.30 -143.35
N LEU A 261 -7.21 -52.44 -143.64
CA LEU A 261 -7.64 -53.76 -144.15
C LEU A 261 -6.47 -54.77 -143.94
N ARG A 262 -6.76 -55.92 -143.32
CA ARG A 262 -6.30 -57.29 -143.65
C ARG A 262 -4.80 -57.53 -143.99
N ASN A 263 -4.05 -57.95 -142.97
CA ASN A 263 -3.03 -59.02 -143.00
C ASN A 263 -2.96 -59.68 -141.62
N MET A 264 -4.13 -59.90 -141.01
CA MET A 264 -4.20 -60.00 -139.56
C MET A 264 -3.98 -61.40 -138.99
N GLU A 265 -4.18 -62.56 -139.63
CA GLU A 265 -4.25 -63.81 -138.83
C GLU A 265 -2.95 -64.36 -138.20
N ALA A 266 -1.76 -64.15 -138.77
CA ALA A 266 -0.50 -64.59 -138.13
C ALA A 266 0.06 -63.53 -137.16
N GLU A 267 -0.06 -62.24 -137.52
CA GLU A 267 0.21 -61.12 -136.63
C GLU A 267 -0.82 -61.07 -135.49
N HIS A 268 -2.07 -61.48 -135.70
CA HIS A 268 -3.14 -61.49 -134.68
C HIS A 268 -2.91 -62.58 -133.66
N ASN A 269 -2.43 -63.77 -134.04
CA ASN A 269 -2.10 -64.80 -133.03
C ASN A 269 -0.87 -64.42 -132.18
N ASP A 270 0.14 -63.78 -132.78
CA ASP A 270 1.32 -63.28 -132.05
C ASP A 270 1.00 -62.03 -131.21
N LEU A 271 0.22 -61.10 -131.77
CA LEU A 271 -0.33 -59.95 -131.06
C LEU A 271 -1.29 -60.37 -129.96
N GLU A 272 -2.09 -61.43 -130.12
CA GLU A 272 -3.01 -61.96 -129.11
C GLU A 272 -2.25 -62.65 -127.98
N PHE A 273 -1.16 -63.37 -128.26
CA PHE A 273 -0.26 -63.88 -127.23
C PHE A 273 0.49 -62.75 -126.51
N GLN A 274 0.98 -61.74 -127.23
CA GLN A 274 1.59 -60.54 -126.64
C GLN A 274 0.56 -59.70 -125.86
N LEU A 275 -0.69 -59.64 -126.30
CA LEU A 275 -1.80 -58.97 -125.62
C LEU A 275 -2.16 -59.73 -124.34
N ALA A 276 -2.28 -61.06 -124.39
CA ALA A 276 -2.51 -61.88 -123.20
C ALA A 276 -1.34 -61.79 -122.19
N GLY A 277 -0.09 -61.71 -122.68
CA GLY A 277 1.08 -61.43 -121.86
C GLY A 277 1.02 -60.03 -121.23
N ALA A 278 0.67 -59.01 -122.01
CA ALA A 278 0.50 -57.64 -121.55
C ALA A 278 -0.69 -57.48 -120.58
N GLU A 279 -1.79 -58.21 -120.78
CA GLU A 279 -2.95 -58.26 -119.88
C GLU A 279 -2.60 -58.95 -118.57
N GLN A 280 -1.82 -60.04 -118.62
CA GLN A 280 -1.30 -60.70 -117.42
C GLN A 280 -0.36 -59.77 -116.63
N GLU A 281 0.54 -59.03 -117.32
CA GLU A 281 1.40 -58.02 -116.70
C GLU A 281 0.60 -56.82 -116.18
N GLN A 282 -0.42 -56.37 -116.89
CA GLN A 282 -1.34 -55.33 -116.45
C GLN A 282 -2.09 -55.75 -115.18
N GLN A 283 -2.50 -57.02 -115.08
CA GLN A 283 -3.13 -57.56 -113.88
C GLN A 283 -2.13 -57.62 -112.70
N LYS A 284 -0.87 -58.01 -112.94
CA LYS A 284 0.19 -57.98 -111.92
C LYS A 284 0.49 -56.55 -111.45
N LEU A 285 0.67 -55.61 -112.37
CA LEU A 285 0.87 -54.19 -112.07
C LEU A 285 -0.33 -53.61 -111.34
N SER A 286 -1.56 -53.97 -111.72
CA SER A 286 -2.77 -53.54 -111.01
C SER A 286 -2.79 -54.04 -109.55
N GLN A 287 -2.42 -55.30 -109.31
CA GLN A 287 -2.28 -55.84 -107.96
C GLN A 287 -1.17 -55.15 -107.17
N GLU A 288 -0.05 -54.82 -107.81
CA GLU A 288 1.06 -54.08 -107.21
C GLU A 288 0.67 -52.63 -106.88
N VAL A 289 -0.07 -51.95 -107.75
CA VAL A 289 -0.65 -50.61 -107.49
C VAL A 289 -1.59 -50.67 -106.29
N VAL A 290 -2.46 -51.68 -106.20
CA VAL A 290 -3.34 -51.86 -105.04
C VAL A 290 -2.55 -52.14 -103.77
N LYS A 291 -1.47 -52.92 -103.85
CA LYS A 291 -0.56 -53.19 -102.72
C LYS A 291 0.13 -51.90 -102.26
N LEU A 292 0.77 -51.16 -103.18
CA LEU A 292 1.42 -49.88 -102.90
C LEU A 292 0.43 -48.85 -102.35
N GLN A 293 -0.81 -48.82 -102.84
CA GLN A 293 -1.85 -47.93 -102.31
C GLN A 293 -2.25 -48.29 -100.86
N LYS A 294 -2.25 -49.58 -100.50
CA LYS A 294 -2.43 -50.03 -99.11
C LYS A 294 -1.23 -49.64 -98.25
N ASP A 295 -0.02 -49.89 -98.71
CA ASP A 295 1.22 -49.56 -97.99
C ASP A 295 1.33 -48.05 -97.73
N LEU A 296 1.02 -47.22 -98.73
CA LEU A 296 1.02 -45.76 -98.59
C LEU A 296 -0.07 -45.25 -97.62
N ARG A 297 -1.21 -45.96 -97.54
CA ARG A 297 -2.25 -45.68 -96.53
C ARG A 297 -1.79 -46.08 -95.13
N MET A 298 -1.07 -47.19 -94.99
CA MET A 298 -0.48 -47.62 -93.71
C MET A 298 0.60 -46.63 -93.25
N LEU A 299 1.52 -46.24 -94.13
CA LEU A 299 2.58 -45.27 -93.82
C LEU A 299 2.02 -43.91 -93.38
N ARG A 300 0.93 -43.44 -94.01
CA ARG A 300 0.24 -42.21 -93.57
C ARG A 300 -0.37 -42.35 -92.17
N LYS A 301 -0.91 -43.52 -91.83
CA LYS A 301 -1.44 -43.79 -90.48
C LYS A 301 -0.32 -43.88 -89.44
N GLU A 302 0.79 -44.53 -89.79
CA GLU A 302 1.97 -44.64 -88.93
C GLU A 302 2.58 -43.26 -88.67
N HIS A 303 2.79 -42.45 -89.71
CA HIS A 303 3.29 -41.08 -89.54
C HIS A 303 2.34 -40.23 -88.68
N GLN A 304 1.03 -40.33 -88.89
CA GLN A 304 0.06 -39.61 -88.06
C GLN A 304 0.14 -40.08 -86.60
N GLN A 305 0.30 -41.38 -86.37
CA GLN A 305 0.46 -41.94 -85.03
C GLN A 305 1.77 -41.49 -84.36
N GLU A 306 2.88 -41.43 -85.10
CA GLU A 306 4.16 -40.90 -84.62
C GLU A 306 4.04 -39.42 -84.24
N LEU A 307 3.38 -38.60 -85.07
CA LEU A 307 3.10 -37.20 -84.74
C LEU A 307 2.26 -37.06 -83.47
N ASP A 308 1.25 -37.92 -83.30
CA ASP A 308 0.41 -37.91 -82.10
C ASP A 308 1.18 -38.36 -80.85
N ILE A 309 2.11 -39.31 -80.98
CA ILE A 309 3.01 -39.75 -79.90
C ILE A 309 3.96 -38.61 -79.52
N ILE A 310 4.68 -38.03 -80.49
CA ILE A 310 5.62 -36.92 -80.24
C ILE A 310 4.90 -35.74 -79.61
N LYS A 311 3.69 -35.42 -80.08
CA LYS A 311 2.89 -34.33 -79.52
C LYS A 311 2.53 -34.61 -78.06
N LYS A 312 2.11 -35.84 -77.73
CA LYS A 312 1.81 -36.24 -76.34
C LYS A 312 3.04 -36.24 -75.45
N GLU A 313 4.18 -36.72 -75.94
CA GLU A 313 5.45 -36.71 -75.19
C GLU A 313 5.90 -35.28 -74.89
N TYR A 314 5.79 -34.38 -75.87
CA TYR A 314 6.09 -32.96 -75.67
C TYR A 314 5.13 -32.29 -74.68
N GLU A 315 3.82 -32.55 -74.79
CA GLU A 315 2.82 -32.07 -73.83
C GLU A 315 3.13 -32.59 -72.41
N GLN A 316 3.49 -33.87 -72.28
CA GLN A 316 3.86 -34.49 -71.02
C GLN A 316 5.16 -33.91 -70.43
N GLU A 317 6.21 -33.71 -71.24
CA GLU A 317 7.48 -33.11 -70.81
C GLU A 317 7.26 -31.68 -70.27
N MET A 318 6.42 -30.89 -70.95
CA MET A 318 6.08 -29.54 -70.51
C MET A 318 5.26 -29.56 -69.20
N GLU A 319 4.34 -30.50 -69.05
CA GLU A 319 3.57 -30.68 -67.81
C GLU A 319 4.47 -31.10 -66.63
N GLU A 320 5.38 -32.05 -66.85
CA GLU A 320 6.36 -32.49 -65.85
C GLU A 320 7.30 -31.34 -65.45
N LYS A 321 7.74 -30.52 -66.41
CA LYS A 321 8.58 -29.35 -66.13
C LYS A 321 7.87 -28.29 -65.30
N ILE A 322 6.62 -27.96 -65.66
CA ILE A 322 5.80 -27.00 -64.88
C ILE A 322 5.58 -27.53 -63.46
N LYS A 323 5.29 -28.82 -63.32
CA LYS A 323 5.09 -29.46 -62.02
C LYS A 323 6.36 -29.40 -61.15
N GLN A 324 7.52 -29.68 -61.73
CA GLN A 324 8.79 -29.60 -61.02
C GLN A 324 9.11 -28.16 -60.59
N GLU A 325 8.89 -27.17 -61.47
CA GLU A 325 9.06 -25.75 -61.13
C GLU A 325 8.11 -25.31 -60.00
N GLN A 326 6.88 -25.82 -59.98
CA GLN A 326 5.93 -25.58 -58.90
C GLN A 326 6.42 -26.20 -57.58
N GLU A 327 6.84 -27.47 -57.59
CA GLU A 327 7.37 -28.16 -56.39
C GLU A 327 8.61 -27.42 -55.83
N ASP A 328 9.52 -26.96 -56.69
CA ASP A 328 10.70 -26.19 -56.28
C ASP A 328 10.32 -24.83 -55.64
N LEU A 329 9.31 -24.15 -56.19
CA LEU A 329 8.79 -22.90 -55.62
C LEU A 329 8.11 -23.15 -54.27
N GLU A 330 7.31 -24.21 -54.14
CA GLU A 330 6.68 -24.60 -52.88
C GLU A 330 7.72 -24.94 -51.80
N LEU A 331 8.79 -25.68 -52.16
CA LEU A 331 9.89 -25.99 -51.25
C LEU A 331 10.64 -24.72 -50.80
N LYS A 332 10.90 -23.79 -51.73
CA LYS A 332 11.50 -22.49 -51.40
C LYS A 332 10.62 -21.70 -50.44
N HIS A 333 9.34 -21.53 -50.73
CA HIS A 333 8.39 -20.84 -49.86
C HIS A 333 8.30 -21.50 -48.47
N ASN A 334 8.21 -22.83 -48.41
CA ASN A 334 8.17 -23.57 -47.15
C ASN A 334 9.46 -23.35 -46.33
N SER A 335 10.62 -23.32 -46.99
CA SER A 335 11.91 -23.08 -46.33
C SER A 335 12.01 -21.65 -45.77
N THR A 336 11.58 -20.64 -46.54
CA THR A 336 11.54 -19.24 -46.12
C THR A 336 10.58 -19.05 -44.95
N LEU A 337 9.38 -19.63 -45.02
CA LEU A 337 8.41 -19.57 -43.94
C LEU A 337 8.93 -20.23 -42.67
N LYS A 338 9.57 -21.40 -42.77
CA LYS A 338 10.20 -22.07 -41.63
C LYS A 338 11.34 -21.24 -41.04
N HIS A 339 12.14 -20.59 -41.87
CA HIS A 339 13.21 -19.71 -41.40
C HIS A 339 12.65 -18.52 -40.62
N LEU A 340 11.67 -17.82 -41.19
CA LEU A 340 11.00 -16.67 -40.58
C LEU A 340 10.32 -17.06 -39.26
N MET A 341 9.62 -18.19 -39.21
CA MET A 341 9.05 -18.71 -37.96
C MET A 341 10.13 -18.94 -36.91
N ARG A 342 11.25 -19.61 -37.24
CA ARG A 342 12.33 -19.83 -36.26
C ARG A 342 12.95 -18.52 -35.78
N GLU A 343 13.10 -17.55 -36.67
CA GLU A 343 13.62 -16.23 -36.31
C GLU A 343 12.68 -15.52 -35.34
N PHE A 344 11.37 -15.48 -35.60
CA PHE A 344 10.37 -14.94 -34.68
C PHE A 344 10.38 -15.64 -33.32
N HIS A 345 10.39 -16.97 -33.29
CA HIS A 345 10.43 -17.72 -32.03
C HIS A 345 11.73 -17.43 -31.26
N THR A 346 12.85 -17.22 -31.95
CA THR A 346 14.14 -16.87 -31.33
C THR A 346 14.12 -15.45 -30.77
N GLN A 347 13.60 -14.48 -31.52
CA GLN A 347 13.45 -13.09 -31.07
C GLN A 347 12.50 -13.00 -29.87
N LEU A 348 11.37 -13.74 -29.91
CA LEU A 348 10.43 -13.81 -28.80
C LEU A 348 11.10 -14.35 -27.54
N ALA A 349 11.83 -15.48 -27.64
CA ALA A 349 12.54 -16.07 -26.51
C ALA A 349 13.64 -15.13 -25.95
N GLN A 350 14.35 -14.41 -26.82
CA GLN A 350 15.33 -13.40 -26.39
C GLN A 350 14.65 -12.24 -25.65
N LYS A 351 13.52 -11.75 -26.14
CA LYS A 351 12.76 -10.67 -25.50
C LYS A 351 12.18 -11.09 -24.16
N GLU A 352 11.65 -12.31 -24.07
CA GLU A 352 11.21 -12.91 -22.80
C GLU A 352 12.38 -13.00 -21.81
N GLN A 353 13.56 -13.46 -22.24
CA GLN A 353 14.74 -13.53 -21.39
C GLN A 353 15.24 -12.15 -20.93
N GLU A 354 15.24 -11.14 -21.81
CA GLU A 354 15.62 -9.76 -21.46
C GLU A 354 14.66 -9.16 -20.41
N LEU A 355 13.35 -9.41 -20.57
CA LEU A 355 12.33 -8.98 -19.60
C LEU A 355 12.50 -9.71 -18.27
N GLU A 356 12.68 -11.03 -18.29
CA GLU A 356 12.93 -11.85 -17.08
C GLU A 356 14.17 -11.34 -16.32
N MET A 357 15.26 -11.04 -17.05
CA MET A 357 16.46 -10.45 -16.45
C MET A 357 16.20 -9.07 -15.85
N THR A 358 15.49 -8.20 -16.55
CA THR A 358 15.18 -6.84 -16.06
C THR A 358 14.27 -6.88 -14.82
N ILE A 359 13.28 -7.77 -14.81
CA ILE A 359 12.40 -8.00 -13.66
C ILE A 359 13.23 -8.49 -12.48
N LYS A 360 14.10 -9.49 -12.71
CA LYS A 360 14.98 -10.02 -11.66
C LYS A 360 15.91 -8.94 -11.09
N GLU A 361 16.57 -8.16 -11.93
CA GLU A 361 17.43 -7.05 -11.47
C GLU A 361 16.66 -5.99 -10.68
N THR A 362 15.40 -5.73 -11.05
CA THR A 362 14.55 -4.78 -10.33
C THR A 362 14.14 -5.33 -8.96
N ILE A 363 13.83 -6.63 -8.88
CA ILE A 363 13.54 -7.33 -7.62
C ILE A 363 14.78 -7.33 -6.73
N ASP A 364 15.94 -7.68 -7.26
CA ASP A 364 17.21 -7.74 -6.51
C ASP A 364 17.55 -6.35 -5.92
N LYS A 365 17.38 -5.27 -6.70
CA LYS A 365 17.56 -3.89 -6.21
C LYS A 365 16.55 -3.50 -5.13
N ALA A 366 15.29 -3.89 -5.29
CA ALA A 366 14.27 -3.61 -4.28
C ALA A 366 14.58 -4.35 -2.96
N GLN A 367 15.01 -5.61 -3.04
CA GLN A 367 15.42 -6.41 -1.89
C GLN A 367 16.69 -5.89 -1.22
N GLU A 368 17.66 -5.37 -1.98
CA GLU A 368 18.86 -4.72 -1.43
C GLU A 368 18.49 -3.47 -0.62
N VAL A 369 17.64 -2.59 -1.16
CA VAL A 369 17.16 -1.39 -0.45
C VAL A 369 16.35 -1.77 0.81
N GLU A 370 15.52 -2.81 0.73
CA GLU A 370 14.80 -3.33 1.90
C GLU A 370 15.77 -3.84 2.97
N ALA A 371 16.80 -4.59 2.58
CA ALA A 371 17.81 -5.11 3.49
C ALA A 371 18.61 -3.99 4.18
N GLU A 372 19.05 -2.97 3.43
CA GLU A 372 19.75 -1.80 3.98
C GLU A 372 18.86 -1.02 4.97
N LEU A 373 17.57 -0.86 4.65
CA LEU A 373 16.62 -0.19 5.54
C LEU A 373 16.41 -0.97 6.84
N LEU A 374 16.28 -2.30 6.75
CA LEU A 374 16.18 -3.17 7.92
C LEU A 374 17.45 -3.14 8.77
N GLU A 375 18.63 -3.14 8.15
CA GLU A 375 19.91 -3.02 8.85
C GLU A 375 20.01 -1.67 9.56
N SER A 376 19.66 -0.57 8.88
CA SER A 376 19.66 0.77 9.48
C SER A 376 18.73 0.85 10.70
N HIS A 377 17.50 0.34 10.60
CA HIS A 377 16.58 0.28 11.74
C HIS A 377 17.10 -0.61 12.88
N GLN A 378 17.74 -1.73 12.55
CA GLN A 378 18.35 -2.60 13.55
C GLN A 378 19.52 -1.90 14.26
N GLU A 379 20.35 -1.15 13.53
CA GLU A 379 21.43 -0.34 14.10
C GLU A 379 20.89 0.77 15.01
N GLU A 380 19.88 1.52 14.58
CA GLU A 380 19.22 2.56 15.39
C GLU A 380 18.64 1.97 16.68
N THR A 381 17.95 0.83 16.55
CA THR A 381 17.38 0.10 17.69
C THR A 381 18.48 -0.33 18.65
N ASN A 382 19.59 -0.87 18.15
CA ASN A 382 20.74 -1.25 18.96
C ASN A 382 21.38 -0.04 19.66
N GLN A 383 21.49 1.11 18.98
CA GLN A 383 21.98 2.35 19.58
C GLN A 383 21.06 2.85 20.69
N LEU A 384 19.74 2.76 20.51
CA LEU A 384 18.76 3.10 21.54
C LEU A 384 18.85 2.16 22.75
N TYR A 385 18.94 0.84 22.53
CA TYR A 385 19.17 -0.12 23.61
C TYR A 385 20.44 0.20 24.39
N LYS A 386 21.54 0.51 23.70
CA LYS A 386 22.79 0.90 24.36
C LYS A 386 22.61 2.16 25.22
N LYS A 387 21.94 3.19 24.70
CA LYS A 387 21.62 4.42 25.46
C LYS A 387 20.74 4.13 26.68
N ILE A 388 19.76 3.22 26.55
CA ILE A 388 18.90 2.82 27.66
C ILE A 388 19.73 2.16 28.76
N VAL A 389 20.61 1.22 28.42
CA VAL A 389 21.49 0.55 29.39
C VAL A 389 22.44 1.54 30.07
N GLU A 390 23.05 2.46 29.31
CA GLU A 390 23.90 3.51 29.88
C GLU A 390 23.13 4.40 30.89
N LYS A 391 21.87 4.76 30.57
CA LYS A 391 21.01 5.54 31.46
C LYS A 391 20.56 4.75 32.68
N GLU A 392 20.31 3.46 32.54
CA GLU A 392 19.99 2.57 33.65
C GLU A 392 21.17 2.45 34.61
N ASP A 393 22.40 2.36 34.09
CA ASP A 393 23.62 2.33 34.90
C ASP A 393 23.89 3.67 35.60
N ASP A 394 23.64 4.80 34.92
CA ASP A 394 23.71 6.14 35.53
C ASP A 394 22.71 6.27 36.69
N LEU A 395 21.48 5.79 36.48
CA LEU A 395 20.43 5.80 37.50
C LEU A 395 20.80 4.90 38.68
N LYS A 396 21.26 3.66 38.42
CA LYS A 396 21.74 2.73 39.46
C LYS A 396 22.88 3.34 40.29
N ARG A 397 23.86 3.99 39.63
CA ARG A 397 24.95 4.70 40.31
C ARG A 397 24.44 5.83 41.18
N THR A 398 23.43 6.57 40.71
CA THR A 398 22.83 7.69 41.47
C THR A 398 22.01 7.18 42.65
N ALA A 399 21.20 6.14 42.46
CA ALA A 399 20.43 5.49 43.51
C ALA A 399 21.35 4.97 44.63
N LYS A 400 22.44 4.28 44.27
CA LYS A 400 23.44 3.79 45.23
C LYS A 400 24.07 4.91 46.05
N ARG A 401 24.38 6.07 45.43
CA ARG A 401 24.90 7.23 46.17
C ARG A 401 23.90 7.77 47.19
N TYR A 402 22.61 7.80 46.85
CA TYR A 402 21.58 8.23 47.79
C TYR A 402 21.39 7.23 48.94
N GLU A 403 21.48 5.93 48.65
CA GLU A 403 21.49 4.86 49.67
C GLU A 403 22.67 5.05 50.64
N GLU A 404 23.90 5.21 50.13
CA GLU A 404 25.09 5.47 50.96
C GLU A 404 24.97 6.73 51.83
N ILE A 405 24.33 7.80 51.33
CA ILE A 405 24.08 9.03 52.11
C ILE A 405 23.04 8.78 53.21
N LEU A 406 22.00 7.99 52.93
CA LEU A 406 20.97 7.65 53.91
C LEU A 406 21.56 6.77 55.01
N ASP A 407 22.33 5.75 54.65
CA ASP A 407 23.02 4.86 55.60
C ASP A 407 23.96 5.67 56.50
N ALA A 408 24.81 6.54 55.93
CA ALA A 408 25.71 7.39 56.72
C ALA A 408 24.96 8.31 57.68
N ARG A 409 23.79 8.83 57.27
CA ARG A 409 22.95 9.67 58.13
C ARG A 409 22.25 8.85 59.22
N GLU A 410 21.83 7.63 58.91
CA GLU A 410 21.27 6.70 59.89
C GLU A 410 22.31 6.32 60.94
N GLU A 411 23.54 6.03 60.54
CA GLU A 411 24.68 5.81 61.44
C GLU A 411 24.94 7.05 62.32
N GLU A 412 24.97 8.25 61.74
CA GLU A 412 25.15 9.50 62.49
C GLU A 412 24.04 9.72 63.53
N MET A 413 22.78 9.50 63.15
CA MET A 413 21.64 9.62 64.07
C MET A 413 21.71 8.56 65.17
N THR A 414 22.06 7.32 64.81
CA THR A 414 22.21 6.22 65.77
C THR A 414 23.30 6.52 66.78
N ALA A 415 24.46 7.02 66.34
CA ALA A 415 25.55 7.44 67.21
C ALA A 415 25.12 8.57 68.18
N LYS A 416 24.38 9.58 67.68
CA LYS A 416 23.83 10.64 68.54
C LYS A 416 22.83 10.12 69.56
N VAL A 417 21.98 9.17 69.19
CA VAL A 417 21.02 8.54 70.12
C VAL A 417 21.78 7.79 71.22
N ILE A 418 22.80 7.00 70.86
CA ILE A 418 23.64 6.27 71.82
C ILE A 418 24.37 7.24 72.76
N ASP A 419 24.92 8.34 72.25
CA ASP A 419 25.58 9.36 73.07
C ASP A 419 24.60 10.02 74.05
N LEU A 420 23.42 10.42 73.59
CA LEU A 420 22.38 11.00 74.47
C LEU A 420 21.88 9.99 75.51
N GLN A 421 21.71 8.73 75.14
CA GLN A 421 21.37 7.65 76.08
C GLN A 421 22.47 7.51 77.15
N THR A 422 23.74 7.51 76.76
CA THR A 422 24.89 7.43 77.67
C THR A 422 24.93 8.64 78.62
N GLN A 423 24.74 9.86 78.11
CA GLN A 423 24.69 11.07 78.94
C GLN A 423 23.53 11.02 79.95
N LEU A 424 22.37 10.50 79.53
CA LEU A 424 21.20 10.35 80.40
C LEU A 424 21.46 9.31 81.50
N GLU A 425 22.06 8.17 81.16
CA GLU A 425 22.47 7.14 82.12
C GLU A 425 23.51 7.68 83.12
N GLU A 426 24.52 8.43 82.66
CA GLU A 426 25.50 9.07 83.55
C GLU A 426 24.85 10.07 84.50
N LEU A 427 23.92 10.90 83.99
CA LEU A 427 23.23 11.88 84.80
C LEU A 427 22.36 11.20 85.86
N GLN A 428 21.63 10.15 85.46
CA GLN A 428 20.85 9.31 86.37
C GLN A 428 21.74 8.69 87.46
N LYS A 429 22.90 8.16 87.09
CA LYS A 429 23.88 7.59 88.03
C LYS A 429 24.44 8.66 88.99
N LYS A 430 24.74 9.87 88.50
CA LYS A 430 25.18 11.01 89.34
C LYS A 430 24.10 11.43 90.33
N TYR A 431 22.83 11.51 89.91
CA TYR A 431 21.70 11.79 90.80
C TYR A 431 21.56 10.72 91.87
N GLN A 432 21.61 9.45 91.50
CA GLN A 432 21.50 8.33 92.43
C GLN A 432 22.67 8.30 93.44
N GLN A 433 23.89 8.53 92.98
CA GLN A 433 25.07 8.64 93.85
C GLN A 433 24.97 9.84 94.82
N ARG A 434 24.46 10.99 94.37
CA ARG A 434 24.22 12.14 95.25
C ARG A 434 23.16 11.82 96.31
N LEU A 435 22.06 11.17 95.91
CA LEU A 435 21.02 10.71 96.85
C LEU A 435 21.59 9.74 97.90
N GLU A 436 22.42 8.79 97.49
CA GLU A 436 23.10 7.85 98.41
C GLU A 436 24.08 8.58 99.35
N SER A 437 24.86 9.54 98.85
CA SER A 437 25.77 10.35 99.66
C SER A 437 25.02 11.23 100.67
N ASP A 438 23.95 11.89 100.24
CA ASP A 438 23.11 12.71 101.11
C ASP A 438 22.43 11.85 102.18
N PHE A 439 21.94 10.66 101.79
CA PHE A 439 21.39 9.68 102.73
C PHE A 439 22.42 9.25 103.78
N LEU A 440 23.65 8.92 103.37
CA LEU A 440 24.72 8.54 104.29
C LEU A 440 25.12 9.69 105.22
N PHE A 441 25.15 10.93 104.71
CA PHE A 441 25.41 12.12 105.51
C PHE A 441 24.31 12.33 106.57
N PHE A 442 23.04 12.26 106.17
CA PHE A 442 21.91 12.36 107.11
C PHE A 442 21.90 11.22 108.13
N GLN A 443 22.21 9.99 107.72
CA GLN A 443 22.33 8.86 108.63
C GLN A 443 23.43 9.08 109.67
N THR A 444 24.57 9.63 109.25
CA THR A 444 25.69 9.97 110.16
C THR A 444 25.30 11.10 111.12
N GLN A 445 24.64 12.14 110.62
CA GLN A 445 24.15 13.24 111.45
C GLN A 445 23.10 12.77 112.47
N LEU A 446 22.19 11.87 112.06
CA LEU A 446 21.22 11.25 112.95
C LEU A 446 21.91 10.43 114.04
N ALA A 447 22.92 9.62 113.69
CA ALA A 447 23.70 8.88 114.67
C ALA A 447 24.39 9.83 115.68
N GLN A 448 25.06 10.88 115.21
CA GLN A 448 25.73 11.87 116.07
C GLN A 448 24.74 12.59 117.00
N LYS A 449 23.59 13.03 116.50
CA LYS A 449 22.54 13.66 117.30
C LYS A 449 21.97 12.70 118.34
N THR A 450 21.79 11.42 117.97
CA THR A 450 21.34 10.38 118.90
C THR A 450 22.33 10.16 120.04
N THR A 451 23.63 10.12 119.74
CA THR A 451 24.68 10.04 120.77
C THR A 451 24.67 11.26 121.70
N LEU A 452 24.60 12.48 121.16
CA LEU A 452 24.55 13.71 121.97
C LEU A 452 23.32 13.76 122.88
N ILE A 453 22.17 13.27 122.40
CA ILE A 453 20.95 13.13 123.20
C ILE A 453 21.17 12.14 124.34
N SER A 454 21.81 10.99 124.07
CA SER A 454 22.14 9.99 125.09
C SER A 454 23.08 10.57 126.15
N ASP A 455 24.14 11.27 125.75
CA ASP A 455 25.09 11.91 126.67
C ASP A 455 24.40 12.99 127.53
N SER A 456 23.51 13.78 126.92
CA SER A 456 22.73 14.80 127.65
C SER A 456 21.78 14.16 128.66
N LYS A 457 21.14 13.03 128.29
CA LYS A 457 20.29 12.26 129.21
C LYS A 457 21.09 11.66 130.37
N LEU A 458 22.31 11.18 130.11
CA LEU A 458 23.20 10.67 131.16
C LEU A 458 23.59 11.79 132.13
N LYS A 459 23.93 12.97 131.60
CA LYS A 459 24.26 14.13 132.42
C LYS A 459 23.06 14.69 133.19
N GLU A 460 21.88 14.64 132.58
CA GLU A 460 20.62 14.92 133.29
C GLU A 460 20.42 13.95 134.45
N GLN A 461 20.70 12.66 134.25
CA GLN A 461 20.64 11.66 135.32
C GLN A 461 21.68 11.96 136.43
N GLU A 462 22.93 12.29 136.08
CA GLU A 462 23.95 12.71 137.05
C GLU A 462 23.48 13.91 137.88
N PHE A 463 22.88 14.92 137.24
CA PHE A 463 22.31 16.07 137.95
C PHE A 463 21.12 15.67 138.82
N ARG A 464 20.23 14.78 138.35
CA ARG A 464 19.13 14.25 139.16
C ARG A 464 19.66 13.52 140.40
N GLU A 465 20.72 12.73 140.26
CA GLU A 465 21.37 12.05 141.39
C GLU A 465 22.06 13.03 142.35
N GLN A 466 22.71 14.07 141.83
CA GLN A 466 23.28 15.15 142.65
C GLN A 466 22.18 15.91 143.40
N ILE A 467 21.06 16.22 142.74
CA ILE A 467 19.89 16.83 143.36
C ILE A 467 19.36 15.91 144.46
N HIS A 468 19.17 14.62 144.19
CA HIS A 468 18.72 13.66 145.21
C HIS A 468 19.67 13.58 146.40
N ASN A 469 20.99 13.57 146.17
CA ASN A 469 21.98 13.58 147.24
C ASN A 469 21.90 14.87 148.08
N LEU A 470 21.77 16.03 147.43
CA LEU A 470 21.59 17.31 148.10
C LEU A 470 20.27 17.37 148.86
N GLU A 471 19.18 16.88 148.28
CA GLU A 471 17.87 16.75 148.93
C GLU A 471 17.97 15.84 150.16
N ASP A 472 18.67 14.71 150.08
CA ASP A 472 18.89 13.81 151.21
C ASP A 472 19.71 14.46 152.33
N ARG A 473 20.78 15.20 151.99
CA ARG A 473 21.54 16.00 152.96
C ARG A 473 20.72 17.12 153.56
N LEU A 474 19.91 17.80 152.75
CA LEU A 474 19.03 18.89 153.21
C LEU A 474 17.96 18.32 154.15
N LYS A 475 17.41 17.15 153.83
CA LYS A 475 16.51 16.37 154.69
C LYS A 475 17.19 15.91 155.98
N GLU A 476 18.49 15.62 155.96
CA GLU A 476 19.29 15.31 157.15
C GLU A 476 19.51 16.55 158.06
N TYR A 477 19.62 17.75 157.46
CA TYR A 477 19.61 19.03 158.20
C TYR A 477 18.20 19.40 158.69
N GLU A 478 17.15 19.17 157.89
CA GLU A 478 15.74 19.37 158.26
C GLU A 478 15.31 18.44 159.40
N LYS A 479 15.90 17.24 159.50
CA LYS A 479 15.67 16.29 160.60
C LYS A 479 16.32 16.68 161.93
N ASN A 480 17.20 17.70 161.93
CA ASN A 480 17.96 18.15 163.11
C ASN A 480 17.54 19.53 163.67
N VAL A 481 16.47 20.15 163.16
CA VAL A 481 15.84 21.35 163.74
C VAL A 481 14.31 21.13 163.79
N TYR A 482 13.81 20.71 164.95
CA TYR A 482 12.44 20.21 165.16
C TYR A 482 11.31 21.24 164.94
N ALA A 483 10.20 20.74 164.37
CA ALA A 483 8.79 21.12 164.58
C ALA A 483 8.22 22.48 164.11
N THR A 484 7.29 22.39 163.15
CA THR A 484 6.04 23.19 162.95
C THR A 484 6.16 24.64 162.42
N THR A 485 5.61 24.92 161.21
CA THR A 485 4.38 25.74 160.96
C THR A 485 4.20 26.12 159.47
N VAL A 486 2.98 25.86 158.95
CA VAL A 486 2.09 26.74 158.14
C VAL A 486 2.68 27.62 157.02
N GLY A 487 2.12 27.48 155.80
CA GLY A 487 2.04 28.61 154.85
C GLY A 487 1.91 28.24 153.37
N THR A 488 0.71 28.40 152.82
CA THR A 488 0.24 28.12 151.45
C THR A 488 0.74 29.12 150.36
N PRO A 489 0.14 29.21 149.15
CA PRO A 489 0.71 28.86 147.85
C PRO A 489 1.04 30.10 146.97
N TYR A 490 1.74 29.95 145.84
CA TYR A 490 1.82 31.04 144.87
C TYR A 490 1.60 30.62 143.42
N LYS A 491 0.76 31.44 142.80
CA LYS A 491 0.15 31.42 141.48
C LYS A 491 0.69 32.64 140.73
N GLY A 492 0.92 32.53 139.43
CA GLY A 492 1.18 33.66 138.53
C GLY A 492 2.52 33.53 137.79
N GLY A 493 2.67 33.92 136.52
CA GLY A 493 1.81 34.51 135.50
C GLY A 493 2.50 34.23 134.14
N ASN A 494 1.80 33.95 133.04
CA ASN A 494 1.12 34.86 132.12
C ASN A 494 1.92 36.13 131.74
N LEU A 495 2.40 36.19 130.49
CA LEU A 495 2.71 37.44 129.79
C LEU A 495 2.24 37.32 128.33
N TYR A 496 1.19 38.07 128.02
CA TYR A 496 0.62 38.28 126.69
C TYR A 496 1.58 39.10 125.80
N HIS A 497 1.59 38.80 124.50
CA HIS A 497 1.84 39.81 123.46
C HIS A 497 1.11 39.35 122.18
N THR A 498 -0.19 39.61 122.04
CA THR A 498 -0.82 40.82 121.44
C THR A 498 -0.75 40.79 119.91
N ASP A 499 -1.93 40.50 119.35
CA ASP A 499 -2.36 40.78 117.98
C ASP A 499 -1.92 42.16 117.49
N VAL A 500 -1.28 42.19 116.33
CA VAL A 500 -1.14 43.39 115.50
C VAL A 500 -2.24 43.35 114.46
N SER A 501 -3.42 43.85 114.84
CA SER A 501 -4.47 44.23 113.91
C SER A 501 -4.02 45.52 113.19
N LEU A 502 -3.46 45.34 111.98
CA LEU A 502 -3.11 46.42 111.07
C LEU A 502 -3.67 46.15 109.68
N PHE A 503 -4.96 45.81 109.56
CA PHE A 503 -5.66 45.82 108.28
C PHE A 503 -7.13 46.25 108.47
N GLY A 504 -7.62 47.05 107.53
CA GLY A 504 -8.93 47.72 107.53
C GLY A 504 -10.13 46.78 107.54
N GLU A 505 -11.31 47.39 107.48
CA GLU A 505 -12.63 46.79 107.72
C GLU A 505 -12.79 45.35 107.19
N PRO A 506 -13.41 44.42 107.95
CA PRO A 506 -13.49 42.99 107.62
C PRO A 506 -13.94 42.67 106.19
N THR A 507 -14.80 43.51 105.61
CA THR A 507 -15.36 43.38 104.27
C THR A 507 -14.34 43.67 103.15
N GLU A 508 -13.41 44.62 103.35
CA GLU A 508 -12.39 44.96 102.36
C GLU A 508 -11.29 43.89 102.29
N PHE A 509 -10.94 43.29 103.43
CA PHE A 509 -9.93 42.24 103.50
C PHE A 509 -10.39 40.93 102.85
N GLU A 510 -11.67 40.57 102.99
CA GLU A 510 -12.23 39.41 102.27
C GLU A 510 -12.28 39.64 100.76
N TYR A 511 -12.65 40.85 100.31
CA TYR A 511 -12.61 41.20 98.90
C TYR A 511 -11.18 41.16 98.33
N LEU A 512 -10.21 41.72 99.04
CA LEU A 512 -8.81 41.69 98.63
C LEU A 512 -8.26 40.26 98.55
N ARG A 513 -8.60 39.39 99.52
CA ARG A 513 -8.23 37.97 99.49
C ARG A 513 -8.76 37.27 98.24
N LYS A 514 -10.00 37.57 97.84
CA LYS A 514 -10.62 37.03 96.62
C LYS A 514 -9.91 37.52 95.36
N VAL A 515 -9.65 38.82 95.26
CA VAL A 515 -8.96 39.41 94.10
C VAL A 515 -7.52 38.90 93.96
N LEU A 516 -6.79 38.73 95.07
CA LEU A 516 -5.46 38.13 95.07
C LEU A 516 -5.47 36.67 94.60
N PHE A 517 -6.48 35.90 95.02
CA PHE A 517 -6.63 34.52 94.57
C PHE A 517 -6.87 34.44 93.06
N GLU A 518 -7.78 35.26 92.51
CA GLU A 518 -8.01 35.31 91.05
C GLU A 518 -6.76 35.74 90.27
N TYR A 519 -6.00 36.70 90.81
CA TYR A 519 -4.72 37.13 90.23
C TYR A 519 -3.69 35.99 90.20
N MET A 520 -3.55 35.22 91.29
CA MET A 520 -2.64 34.07 91.36
C MET A 520 -3.08 32.90 90.45
N MET A 521 -4.38 32.75 90.22
CA MET A 521 -4.94 31.78 89.27
C MET A 521 -4.81 32.23 87.81
N GLY A 522 -4.27 33.42 87.55
CA GLY A 522 -3.99 33.93 86.21
C GLY A 522 -5.21 34.47 85.45
N ARG A 523 -6.32 34.76 86.15
CA ARG A 523 -7.55 35.27 85.51
C ARG A 523 -7.56 36.80 85.56
N GLU A 524 -7.82 37.41 84.41
CA GLU A 524 -7.95 38.87 84.25
C GLU A 524 -6.84 39.66 84.98
N THR A 525 -5.58 39.19 84.89
CA THR A 525 -4.48 39.63 85.77
C THR A 525 -4.27 41.14 85.74
N LYS A 526 -4.46 41.79 84.59
CA LYS A 526 -4.41 43.24 84.44
C LYS A 526 -5.50 43.97 85.25
N THR A 527 -6.74 43.48 85.18
CA THR A 527 -7.88 44.06 85.92
C THR A 527 -7.72 43.81 87.41
N MET A 528 -7.32 42.60 87.81
CA MET A 528 -7.10 42.25 89.21
C MET A 528 -5.93 43.03 89.82
N ALA A 529 -4.82 43.20 89.09
CA ALA A 529 -3.70 44.06 89.51
C ALA A 529 -4.15 45.50 89.76
N LYS A 530 -4.99 46.06 88.87
CA LYS A 530 -5.55 47.41 89.03
C LYS A 530 -6.40 47.53 90.29
N VAL A 531 -7.22 46.52 90.59
CA VAL A 531 -8.04 46.48 91.81
C VAL A 531 -7.15 46.37 93.05
N ILE A 532 -6.14 45.50 93.05
CA ILE A 532 -5.19 45.31 94.17
C ILE A 532 -4.44 46.61 94.47
N THR A 533 -3.87 47.26 93.46
CA THR A 533 -3.13 48.53 93.66
C THR A 533 -4.02 49.64 94.19
N THR A 534 -5.30 49.64 93.82
CA THR A 534 -6.28 50.63 94.30
C THR A 534 -6.71 50.34 95.74
N VAL A 535 -7.04 49.10 96.08
CA VAL A 535 -7.45 48.70 97.45
C VAL A 535 -6.31 48.87 98.45
N LEU A 536 -5.08 48.55 98.06
CA LEU A 536 -3.89 48.75 98.88
C LEU A 536 -3.29 50.17 98.81
N LYS A 537 -3.92 51.09 98.07
CA LYS A 537 -3.53 52.51 97.94
C LYS A 537 -2.06 52.71 97.56
N PHE A 538 -1.62 52.04 96.50
CA PHE A 538 -0.26 52.18 95.98
C PHE A 538 -0.05 53.58 95.39
N PRO A 539 1.14 54.20 95.53
CA PRO A 539 1.49 55.44 94.83
C PRO A 539 1.36 55.28 93.32
N ASP A 540 0.92 56.33 92.62
CA ASP A 540 0.65 56.28 91.17
C ASP A 540 1.84 55.76 90.35
N ASP A 541 3.06 56.17 90.71
CA ASP A 541 4.31 55.71 90.08
C ASP A 541 4.52 54.18 90.17
N GLN A 542 4.08 53.56 91.27
CA GLN A 542 4.18 52.11 91.46
C GLN A 542 3.04 51.39 90.76
N THR A 543 1.84 51.95 90.82
CA THR A 543 0.65 51.43 90.12
C THR A 543 0.89 51.34 88.61
N GLN A 544 1.46 52.40 88.00
CA GLN A 544 1.82 52.45 86.59
C GLN A 544 2.82 51.34 86.20
N LYS A 545 3.90 51.19 86.97
CA LYS A 545 4.95 50.16 86.72
C LYS A 545 4.41 48.74 86.82
N ILE A 546 3.48 48.47 87.75
CA ILE A 546 2.86 47.15 87.91
C ILE A 546 1.96 46.84 86.71
N LEU A 547 1.15 47.81 86.26
CA LEU A 547 0.27 47.67 85.10
C LEU A 547 1.05 47.45 83.80
N GLU A 548 2.13 48.19 83.57
CA GLU A 548 3.00 48.04 82.40
C GLU A 548 3.67 46.66 82.35
N ARG A 549 4.06 46.11 83.51
CA ARG A 549 4.66 44.77 83.60
C ARG A 549 3.67 43.67 83.26
N GLU A 550 2.40 43.80 83.67
CA GLU A 550 1.35 42.84 83.31
C GLU A 550 0.97 42.94 81.81
N ASP A 551 1.01 44.13 81.22
CA ASP A 551 0.86 44.30 79.77
C ASP A 551 1.98 43.62 78.97
N ALA A 552 3.24 43.77 79.41
CA ALA A 552 4.36 43.09 78.80
C ALA A 552 4.26 41.55 78.93
N ARG A 553 3.72 41.05 80.04
CA ARG A 553 3.52 39.61 80.29
C ARG A 553 2.51 39.00 79.30
N LEU A 554 1.43 39.72 78.96
CA LEU A 554 0.46 39.29 77.94
C LEU A 554 1.08 39.22 76.53
N MET A 555 1.96 40.16 76.17
CA MET A 555 2.61 40.16 74.86
C MET A 555 3.58 38.98 74.63
N VAL A 556 4.25 38.48 75.67
CA VAL A 556 5.17 37.33 75.57
C VAL A 556 4.39 36.02 75.36
N SER A 557 3.23 35.87 75.97
CA SER A 557 2.39 34.66 75.83
C SER A 557 1.77 34.53 74.42
N PHE A 558 1.45 35.66 73.77
CA PHE A 558 0.94 35.66 72.38
C PHE A 558 2.01 35.30 71.34
N LYS A 559 3.27 35.71 71.54
CA LYS A 559 4.39 35.39 70.63
C LYS A 559 4.76 33.90 70.65
N ASN A 560 4.63 33.24 71.80
CA ASN A 560 4.94 31.81 71.91
C ASN A 560 3.86 30.92 71.25
N SER A 561 2.60 31.34 71.23
CA SER A 561 1.53 30.59 70.54
C SER A 561 1.62 30.67 69.02
N THR A 562 2.03 31.81 68.45
CA THR A 562 2.18 31.97 67.00
C THR A 562 3.36 31.14 66.44
N ALA A 563 4.43 30.97 67.20
CA ALA A 563 5.56 30.12 66.82
C ALA A 563 5.18 28.63 66.69
N VAL A 564 4.33 28.13 67.59
CA VAL A 564 3.88 26.71 67.58
C VAL A 564 2.94 26.42 66.40
N PHE A 565 2.07 27.36 66.05
CA PHE A 565 1.23 27.23 64.84
C PHE A 565 2.06 27.22 63.55
N SER A 566 3.12 28.02 63.48
CA SER A 566 4.00 28.07 62.29
C SER A 566 4.82 26.78 62.09
N LEU A 567 5.28 26.13 63.17
CA LEU A 567 6.01 24.86 63.08
C LEU A 567 5.10 23.69 62.67
N SER A 568 3.83 23.76 63.02
CA SER A 568 2.84 22.72 62.73
C SER A 568 2.49 22.69 61.23
N TYR A 569 2.29 23.87 60.63
CA TYR A 569 2.06 23.99 59.19
C TYR A 569 3.26 23.51 58.35
N LEU A 570 4.49 23.86 58.76
CA LEU A 570 5.68 23.48 58.01
C LEU A 570 5.97 21.97 58.04
N LYS A 571 5.57 21.27 59.11
CA LYS A 571 5.65 19.79 59.18
C LYS A 571 4.61 19.13 58.27
N GLN A 572 3.43 19.72 58.12
CA GLN A 572 2.38 19.14 57.28
C GLN A 572 2.70 19.25 55.79
N THR A 573 3.27 20.36 55.34
CA THR A 573 3.68 20.53 53.93
C THR A 573 4.82 19.59 53.52
N LYS A 574 5.73 19.28 54.44
CA LYS A 574 6.88 18.38 54.19
C LYS A 574 6.51 16.90 54.11
N ILE A 575 5.42 16.50 54.76
CA ILE A 575 4.89 15.13 54.69
C ILE A 575 4.13 14.93 53.38
N TYR A 576 3.34 15.92 52.94
CA TYR A 576 2.62 15.84 51.66
C TYR A 576 3.56 15.79 50.44
N SER A 577 4.72 16.48 50.49
CA SER A 577 5.71 16.38 49.40
C SER A 577 6.47 15.06 49.34
N LEU A 578 6.48 14.27 50.41
CA LEU A 578 7.19 12.98 50.46
C LEU A 578 6.33 11.80 50.00
N VAL A 579 5.00 11.96 49.94
CA VAL A 579 4.05 10.90 49.59
C VAL A 579 3.65 10.94 48.11
N MET A 580 3.94 12.04 47.41
CA MET A 580 3.57 12.28 46.00
C MET A 580 4.79 12.35 45.05
N GLY A 581 5.95 11.80 45.46
CA GLY A 581 7.19 11.80 44.68
C GLY A 581 7.59 10.40 44.25
#